data_AF-A0A356TQ45-F1
#
_entry.id   AF-A0A356TQ45-F1
#
_cell.length_a   1.000
_cell.length_b   1.000
_cell.length_c   1.000
_cell.angle_alpha   90.00
_cell.angle_beta   90.00
_cell.angle_gamma   90.00
#
_symmetry.space_group_name_H-M   'P 1'
#
loop_
_entity.id
_entity.type
_entity.pdbx_description
1 polymer ?
#
loop_
_entity_poly.entity_id
_entity_poly.type
_entity_poly.pdbx_seq_one_letter_code
_entity_poly.pdbx_strand_id
1 'polypeptide(L)'
;MRVVFALLVLAPLLAALGGCRHRYDPVHNPARIERFERNLIRLAARDSGCAEVQVQPVRIGETLWVANTCTGPREYFLGCRARGRRWSHCRWRRIDTVAEAAAPALQCPAAQVGQQLGASPHERVAVGCGRQVAMQLQCNQVGCGWIALATAPPAPAPSSGGAVIVIVPPPD
;
A
#
# COMPACT_ATOMS: atom_id res chain seq x y z
N MET A 1 35.67 -56.17 32.20
CA MET A 1 36.38 -54.93 31.82
C MET A 1 35.72 -54.42 30.54
N ARG A 2 34.64 -53.63 30.62
CA ARG A 2 34.61 -52.15 30.60
C ARG A 2 35.48 -51.53 29.50
N VAL A 3 34.90 -51.23 28.34
CA VAL A 3 35.06 -49.94 27.64
C VAL A 3 33.73 -49.61 26.95
N VAL A 4 32.97 -48.67 27.50
CA VAL A 4 31.75 -48.11 26.91
C VAL A 4 32.18 -46.85 26.16
N PHE A 5 32.03 -46.86 24.83
CA PHE A 5 32.08 -45.67 23.99
C PHE A 5 30.63 -45.22 23.74
N ALA A 6 30.31 -43.96 24.00
CA ALA A 6 29.62 -43.08 23.04
C ALA A 6 29.06 -41.81 23.71
N LEU A 7 29.72 -40.70 23.37
CA LEU A 7 29.12 -39.42 22.97
C LEU A 7 28.14 -38.73 23.94
N LEU A 8 28.74 -37.86 24.76
CA LEU A 8 28.11 -36.65 25.28
C LEU A 8 27.61 -35.76 24.12
N VAL A 9 26.30 -35.74 23.89
CA VAL A 9 25.64 -34.72 23.08
C VAL A 9 25.36 -33.51 23.97
N LEU A 10 26.33 -32.60 24.03
CA LEU A 10 26.17 -31.25 24.58
C LEU A 10 25.80 -30.33 23.41
N ALA A 11 24.51 -30.24 23.07
CA ALA A 11 24.00 -29.20 22.20
C ALA A 11 23.62 -27.98 23.07
N PRO A 12 24.28 -26.82 22.96
CA PRO A 12 23.88 -25.66 23.72
C PRO A 12 22.61 -25.07 23.10
N LEU A 13 21.53 -25.05 23.88
CA LEU A 13 20.39 -24.17 23.67
C LEU A 13 20.86 -22.70 23.81
N LEU A 14 21.30 -22.10 22.70
CA LEU A 14 21.53 -20.67 22.57
C LEU A 14 20.59 -20.10 21.50
N ALA A 15 19.29 -20.18 21.78
CA ALA A 15 18.26 -19.48 21.02
C ALA A 15 17.35 -18.75 22.01
N ALA A 16 17.60 -17.45 22.22
CA ALA A 16 16.59 -16.43 22.60
C ALA A 16 17.20 -15.10 23.12
N LEU A 17 18.34 -14.64 22.61
CA LEU A 17 18.77 -13.24 22.78
C LEU A 17 18.73 -12.45 21.47
N GLY A 18 17.77 -12.79 20.61
CA GLY A 18 17.33 -11.94 19.51
C GLY A 18 16.32 -10.90 20.01
N GLY A 19 16.71 -10.09 21.00
CA GLY A 19 15.88 -9.00 21.48
C GLY A 19 15.42 -8.15 20.29
N CYS A 20 14.11 -7.99 20.13
CA CYS A 20 13.47 -7.18 19.12
C CYS A 20 14.15 -5.81 19.07
N ARG A 21 15.06 -5.63 18.12
CA ARG A 21 15.65 -4.33 17.83
C ARG A 21 14.52 -3.45 17.35
N HIS A 22 13.96 -2.66 18.26
CA HIS A 22 13.02 -1.61 17.97
C HIS A 22 13.63 -0.75 16.86
N ARG A 23 13.12 -0.92 15.63
CA ARG A 23 13.50 -0.10 14.49
C ARG A 23 13.07 1.32 14.84
N TYR A 24 14.04 2.21 15.01
CA TYR A 24 13.79 3.64 15.05
C TYR A 24 13.07 4.01 13.75
N ASP A 25 11.83 4.49 13.81
CA ASP A 25 11.04 4.82 12.63
C ASP A 25 11.35 6.28 12.20
N PRO A 26 11.88 6.51 10.98
CA PRO A 26 12.14 7.85 10.46
C PRO A 26 10.88 8.75 10.36
N VAL A 27 9.68 8.17 10.46
CA VAL A 27 8.39 8.83 10.28
C VAL A 27 7.68 9.17 11.62
N HIS A 28 8.43 9.20 12.73
CA HIS A 28 7.94 9.70 14.03
C HIS A 28 8.35 11.14 14.36
N ASN A 29 9.25 11.76 13.59
CA ASN A 29 9.65 13.15 13.81
C ASN A 29 8.76 14.11 13.00
N PRO A 30 7.91 14.95 13.63
CA PRO A 30 6.92 15.77 12.94
C PRO A 30 7.55 16.75 11.93
N ALA A 31 8.69 17.37 12.27
CA ALA A 31 9.39 18.28 11.36
C ALA A 31 9.96 17.58 10.11
N ARG A 32 10.26 16.28 10.22
CA ARG A 32 10.65 15.47 9.04
C ARG A 32 9.45 15.10 8.19
N ILE A 33 8.33 14.74 8.82
CA ILE A 33 7.08 14.39 8.13
C ILE A 33 6.65 15.55 7.24
N GLU A 34 6.60 16.77 7.78
CA GLU A 34 6.21 17.96 7.03
C GLU A 34 7.12 18.23 5.82
N ARG A 35 8.43 18.00 5.98
CA ARG A 35 9.40 18.08 4.87
C ARG A 35 9.14 17.00 3.81
N PHE A 36 8.84 15.77 4.24
CA PHE A 36 8.53 14.67 3.33
C PHE A 36 7.24 14.96 2.55
N GLU A 37 6.20 15.46 3.22
CA GLU A 37 4.92 15.83 2.61
C GLU A 37 5.07 16.95 1.58
N ARG A 38 5.81 18.02 1.89
CA ARG A 38 6.12 19.05 0.88
C ARG A 38 6.83 18.48 -0.35
N ASN A 39 7.80 17.59 -0.13
CA ASN A 39 8.50 16.95 -1.24
C ASN A 39 7.59 16.01 -2.04
N LEU A 40 6.65 15.34 -1.37
CA LEU A 40 5.64 14.50 -2.01
C LEU A 40 4.71 15.33 -2.88
N ILE A 41 4.22 16.47 -2.37
CA ILE A 41 3.34 17.38 -3.11
C ILE A 41 4.00 17.81 -4.43
N ARG A 42 5.27 18.26 -4.38
CA ARG A 42 6.02 18.63 -5.58
C ARG A 42 6.18 17.49 -6.57
N LEU A 43 6.47 16.29 -6.06
CA LEU A 43 6.63 15.09 -6.89
C LEU A 43 5.29 14.71 -7.56
N ALA A 44 4.23 14.61 -6.78
CA ALA A 44 2.92 14.22 -7.26
C ALA A 44 2.32 15.27 -8.22
N ALA A 45 2.55 16.57 -7.98
CA ALA A 45 2.21 17.65 -8.89
C ALA A 45 2.89 17.45 -10.25
N ARG A 46 4.20 17.18 -10.26
CA ARG A 46 4.95 16.88 -11.48
C ARG A 46 4.44 15.63 -12.20
N ASP A 47 4.22 14.54 -11.45
CA ASP A 47 3.81 13.26 -12.02
C ASP A 47 2.40 13.32 -12.63
N SER A 48 1.53 14.18 -12.10
CA SER A 48 0.13 14.34 -12.51
C SER A 48 -0.12 15.53 -13.44
N GLY A 49 0.82 16.48 -13.52
CA GLY A 49 0.63 17.75 -14.21
C GLY A 49 -0.26 18.75 -13.47
N CYS A 50 -0.68 18.45 -12.23
CA CYS A 50 -1.51 19.35 -11.43
C CYS A 50 -0.66 20.44 -10.75
N ALA A 51 -1.29 21.56 -10.39
CA ALA A 51 -0.64 22.57 -9.55
C ALA A 51 -0.42 22.01 -8.13
N GLU A 52 0.67 22.41 -7.45
CA GLU A 52 0.98 21.92 -6.09
C GLU A 52 -0.18 22.15 -5.10
N VAL A 53 -0.91 23.26 -5.23
CA VAL A 53 -2.07 23.59 -4.38
C VAL A 53 -3.27 22.66 -4.59
N GLN A 54 -3.31 21.91 -5.69
CA GLN A 54 -4.35 20.93 -5.99
C GLN A 54 -3.99 19.51 -5.55
N VAL A 55 -2.80 19.33 -4.96
CA VAL A 55 -2.34 18.03 -4.49
C VAL A 55 -2.51 17.96 -2.99
N GLN A 56 -3.31 17.01 -2.53
CA GLN A 56 -3.52 16.76 -1.10
C GLN A 56 -2.92 15.40 -0.71
N PRO A 57 -1.82 15.37 0.06
CA PRO A 57 -1.26 14.13 0.56
C PRO A 57 -2.06 13.63 1.77
N VAL A 58 -2.33 12.33 1.81
CA VAL A 58 -2.98 11.63 2.92
C VAL A 58 -2.11 10.44 3.29
N ARG A 59 -1.70 10.35 4.55
CA ARG A 59 -0.92 9.22 5.06
C ARG A 59 -1.86 8.04 5.32
N ILE A 60 -1.58 6.89 4.70
CA ILE A 60 -2.38 5.65 4.84
C ILE A 60 -1.60 4.51 5.52
N GLY A 61 -0.37 4.77 5.94
CA GLY A 61 0.47 3.82 6.66
C GLY A 61 1.75 4.47 7.16
N GLU A 62 2.67 3.66 7.70
CA GLU A 62 3.93 4.17 8.25
C GLU A 62 4.76 4.89 7.19
N THR A 63 4.93 4.25 6.04
CA THR A 63 5.73 4.74 4.90
C THR A 63 4.90 4.88 3.60
N LEU A 64 3.57 4.89 3.72
CA LEU A 64 2.64 4.93 2.60
C LEU A 64 1.77 6.19 2.61
N TRP A 65 1.66 6.82 1.44
CA TRP A 65 0.83 8.00 1.22
C TRP A 65 0.02 7.86 -0.07
N VAL A 66 -1.15 8.45 -0.05
CA VAL A 66 -1.97 8.73 -1.23
C VAL A 66 -1.89 10.22 -1.49
N ALA A 67 -1.51 10.62 -2.69
CA ALA A 67 -1.64 11.99 -3.15
C ALA A 67 -2.92 12.09 -3.99
N ASN A 68 -3.92 12.80 -3.47
CA ASN A 68 -5.11 13.14 -4.24
C ASN A 68 -4.74 14.28 -5.19
N THR A 69 -4.82 14.02 -6.49
CA THR A 69 -4.49 14.99 -7.54
C THR A 69 -5.71 15.33 -8.37
N CYS A 70 -5.60 16.35 -9.23
CA CYS A 70 -6.64 16.70 -10.21
C CYS A 70 -6.96 15.59 -11.22
N THR A 71 -6.06 14.61 -11.40
CA THR A 71 -6.27 13.45 -12.30
C THR A 71 -6.73 12.19 -11.56
N GLY A 72 -6.87 12.26 -10.23
CA GLY A 72 -7.18 11.13 -9.36
C GLY A 72 -6.09 10.83 -8.33
N PRO A 73 -6.33 9.83 -7.46
CA PRO A 73 -5.39 9.44 -6.41
C PRO A 73 -4.17 8.71 -6.98
N ARG A 74 -3.01 8.93 -6.37
CA ARG A 74 -1.75 8.22 -6.68
C ARG A 74 -1.07 7.76 -5.41
N GLU A 75 -0.61 6.51 -5.38
CA GLU A 75 0.10 5.96 -4.22
C GLU A 75 1.61 6.15 -4.31
N TYR A 76 2.21 6.48 -3.16
CA TYR A 76 3.64 6.69 -3.01
C TYR A 76 4.18 5.99 -1.77
N PHE A 77 5.40 5.48 -1.90
CA PHE A 77 6.17 4.89 -0.82
C PHE A 77 7.41 5.73 -0.49
N LEU A 78 7.65 5.98 0.79
CA LEU A 78 8.88 6.61 1.28
C LEU A 78 9.90 5.54 1.70
N GLY A 79 10.81 5.21 0.79
CA GLY A 79 11.91 4.28 1.07
C GLY A 79 13.12 4.98 1.67
N CYS A 80 13.52 4.59 2.88
CA CYS A 80 14.74 5.10 3.53
C CYS A 80 15.81 4.00 3.63
N ARG A 81 17.08 4.38 3.49
CA ARG A 81 18.21 3.45 3.73
C ARG A 81 18.64 3.51 5.18
N ALA A 82 18.75 2.35 5.81
CA ALA A 82 19.38 2.23 7.12
C ALA A 82 20.91 2.20 6.98
N ARG A 83 21.61 3.03 7.77
CA ARG A 83 23.06 2.96 7.99
C ARG A 83 23.30 2.76 9.48
N GLY A 84 23.51 1.50 9.88
CA GLY A 84 23.55 1.12 11.28
C GLY A 84 22.20 1.37 11.97
N ARG A 85 22.19 2.20 13.03
CA ARG A 85 20.97 2.58 13.76
C ARG A 85 20.28 3.84 13.21
N ARG A 86 20.83 4.49 12.18
CA ARG A 86 20.30 5.74 11.63
C ARG A 86 19.70 5.51 10.25
N TRP A 87 18.54 6.11 9.99
CA TRP A 87 17.94 6.13 8.66
C TRP A 87 18.35 7.39 7.92
N SER A 88 18.70 7.23 6.65
CA SER A 88 19.23 8.28 5.78
C SER A 88 18.80 8.03 4.33
N HIS A 89 18.95 9.05 3.48
CA HIS A 89 18.63 8.94 2.04
C HIS A 89 17.21 8.44 1.73
N CYS A 90 16.21 9.02 2.41
CA CYS A 90 14.81 8.75 2.09
C CYS A 90 14.45 9.26 0.69
N ARG A 91 13.79 8.44 -0.10
CA ARG A 91 13.35 8.75 -1.46
C ARG A 91 11.92 8.31 -1.67
N TRP A 92 11.16 9.18 -2.28
CA TRP A 92 9.82 8.87 -2.77
C TRP A 92 9.91 7.96 -3.99
N ARG A 93 9.04 6.96 -4.03
CA ARG A 93 8.82 6.09 -5.19
C ARG A 93 7.32 6.05 -5.46
N ARG A 94 6.93 6.26 -6.71
CA ARG A 94 5.57 5.98 -7.15
C ARG A 94 5.34 4.47 -7.06
N ILE A 95 4.16 4.09 -6.60
CA ILE A 95 3.66 2.73 -6.69
C ILE A 95 2.82 2.65 -7.97
N ASP A 96 2.98 1.55 -8.71
CA ASP A 96 2.17 1.31 -9.91
C ASP A 96 0.69 1.33 -9.55
N THR A 97 -0.15 1.78 -10.46
CA THR A 97 -1.60 1.78 -10.23
C THR A 97 -2.11 0.34 -10.14
N VAL A 98 -3.26 0.14 -9.49
CA VAL A 98 -3.90 -1.19 -9.48
C VAL A 98 -4.15 -1.72 -10.88
N ALA A 99 -4.52 -0.86 -11.82
CA ALA A 99 -4.72 -1.23 -13.21
C ALA A 99 -3.43 -1.76 -13.85
N GLU A 100 -2.30 -1.07 -13.66
CA GLU A 100 -0.98 -1.50 -14.15
C GLU A 100 -0.55 -2.84 -13.52
N ALA A 101 -0.75 -3.00 -12.22
CA ALA A 101 -0.35 -4.21 -11.49
C ALA A 101 -1.26 -5.42 -11.76
N ALA A 102 -2.56 -5.21 -11.98
CA ALA A 102 -3.54 -6.27 -12.21
C ALA A 102 -3.63 -6.71 -13.68
N ALA A 103 -3.22 -5.86 -14.62
CA ALA A 103 -3.28 -6.13 -16.06
C ALA A 103 -2.72 -7.52 -16.46
N PRO A 104 -1.55 -7.97 -15.97
CA PRO A 104 -1.03 -9.30 -16.29
C PRO A 104 -1.91 -10.45 -15.76
N ALA A 105 -2.43 -10.32 -14.54
CA ALA A 105 -3.28 -11.35 -13.92
C ALA A 105 -4.65 -11.45 -14.60
N LEU A 106 -5.19 -10.32 -15.04
CA LEU A 106 -6.44 -10.24 -15.79
C LEU A 106 -6.28 -10.54 -17.29
N GLN A 107 -5.04 -10.58 -17.80
CA GLN A 107 -4.73 -10.65 -19.23
C GLN A 107 -5.46 -9.55 -20.02
N CYS A 108 -5.47 -8.34 -19.44
CA CYS A 108 -6.26 -7.21 -19.90
C CYS A 108 -5.37 -5.97 -20.00
N PRO A 109 -5.49 -5.13 -21.05
CA PRO A 109 -4.77 -3.86 -21.10
C PRO A 109 -5.11 -3.00 -19.88
N ALA A 110 -4.13 -2.37 -19.24
CA ALA A 110 -4.35 -1.57 -18.02
C ALA A 110 -5.41 -0.47 -18.20
N ALA A 111 -5.52 0.12 -19.40
CA ALA A 111 -6.55 1.12 -19.72
C ALA A 111 -8.00 0.61 -19.64
N GLN A 112 -8.20 -0.72 -19.67
CA GLN A 112 -9.51 -1.38 -19.55
C GLN A 112 -9.74 -1.98 -18.17
N VAL A 113 -8.80 -1.82 -17.24
CA VAL A 113 -8.91 -2.33 -15.88
C VAL A 113 -9.46 -1.22 -14.98
N GLY A 114 -10.69 -1.42 -14.50
CA GLY A 114 -11.27 -0.63 -13.42
C GLY A 114 -10.83 -1.16 -12.05
N GLN A 115 -11.05 -0.34 -11.02
CA GLN A 115 -10.83 -0.74 -9.63
C GLN A 115 -12.03 -0.37 -8.76
N GLN A 116 -12.26 -1.18 -7.74
CA GLN A 116 -13.21 -0.93 -6.66
C GLN A 116 -12.45 -0.89 -5.34
N LEU A 117 -12.91 -0.05 -4.40
CA LEU A 117 -12.34 0.00 -3.06
C LEU A 117 -12.68 -1.29 -2.30
N GLY A 118 -11.69 -1.82 -1.58
CA GLY A 118 -11.89 -2.94 -0.65
C GLY A 118 -12.29 -2.49 0.75
N ALA A 119 -12.19 -3.41 1.71
CA ALA A 119 -12.53 -3.15 3.11
C ALA A 119 -11.52 -2.23 3.81
N SER A 120 -10.31 -2.08 3.25
CA SER A 120 -9.26 -1.21 3.78
C SER A 120 -8.59 -0.39 2.67
N PRO A 121 -7.87 0.70 3.00
CA PRO A 121 -7.11 1.46 2.01
C PRO A 121 -6.04 0.65 1.27
N HIS A 122 -5.65 -0.52 1.82
CA HIS A 122 -4.63 -1.40 1.27
C HIS A 122 -5.24 -2.54 0.44
N GLU A 123 -6.55 -2.55 0.25
CA GLU A 123 -7.27 -3.57 -0.51
C GLU A 123 -8.10 -2.94 -1.61
N ARG A 124 -8.03 -3.52 -2.80
CA ARG A 124 -8.87 -3.15 -3.95
C ARG A 124 -9.27 -4.40 -4.72
N VAL A 125 -10.34 -4.29 -5.49
CA VAL A 125 -10.70 -5.32 -6.48
C VAL A 125 -10.48 -4.72 -7.85
N ALA A 126 -9.62 -5.34 -8.66
CA ALA A 126 -9.41 -4.97 -10.05
C ALA A 126 -10.38 -5.78 -10.93
N VAL A 127 -11.05 -5.11 -11.88
CA VAL A 127 -12.04 -5.71 -12.77
C VAL A 127 -11.76 -5.28 -14.20
N GLY A 128 -11.71 -6.22 -15.14
CA GLY A 128 -11.47 -5.94 -16.55
C GLY A 128 -11.52 -7.21 -17.39
N CYS A 129 -11.89 -7.07 -18.67
CA CYS A 129 -11.92 -8.17 -19.63
C CYS A 129 -12.71 -9.42 -19.15
N GLY A 130 -13.83 -9.20 -18.45
CA GLY A 130 -14.69 -10.28 -17.92
C GLY A 130 -14.12 -11.03 -16.71
N ARG A 131 -13.04 -10.53 -16.11
CA ARG A 131 -12.35 -11.15 -14.97
C ARG A 131 -12.22 -10.14 -13.83
N GLN A 132 -12.03 -10.66 -12.63
CA GLN A 132 -11.72 -9.85 -11.46
C GLN A 132 -10.65 -10.53 -10.60
N VAL A 133 -9.87 -9.71 -9.89
CA VAL A 133 -8.85 -10.18 -8.96
C VAL A 133 -8.76 -9.23 -7.77
N ALA A 134 -8.64 -9.78 -6.57
CA ALA A 134 -8.34 -8.96 -5.40
C ALA A 134 -6.87 -8.54 -5.42
N MET A 135 -6.64 -7.31 -5.03
CA MET A 135 -5.33 -6.68 -5.01
C MET A 135 -5.07 -6.19 -3.61
N GLN A 136 -3.89 -6.49 -3.09
CA GLN A 136 -3.44 -6.00 -1.79
C GLN A 136 -2.16 -5.20 -1.94
N LEU A 137 -2.12 -4.03 -1.33
CA LEU A 137 -0.94 -3.20 -1.24
C LEU A 137 -0.03 -3.78 -0.16
N GLN A 138 1.12 -4.30 -0.56
CA GLN A 138 2.10 -4.87 0.35
C GLN A 138 3.42 -4.11 0.28
N CYS A 139 4.07 -3.98 1.43
CA CYS A 139 5.34 -3.29 1.60
C CYS A 139 6.40 -4.21 2.20
N ASN A 140 7.63 -4.08 1.74
CA ASN A 140 8.81 -4.64 2.37
C ASN A 140 9.86 -3.53 2.60
N GLN A 141 11.08 -3.90 3.00
CA GLN A 141 12.13 -2.91 3.30
C GLN A 141 12.63 -2.13 2.06
N VAL A 142 12.32 -2.60 0.85
CA VAL A 142 12.87 -2.09 -0.42
C VAL A 142 11.80 -1.34 -1.23
N GLY A 143 10.52 -1.72 -1.09
CA GLY A 143 9.43 -1.09 -1.83
C GLY A 143 8.05 -1.56 -1.41
N CYS A 144 7.04 -0.92 -1.97
CA CYS A 144 5.65 -1.32 -1.90
C CYS A 144 5.10 -1.53 -3.31
N GLY A 145 4.09 -2.39 -3.42
CA GLY A 145 3.41 -2.69 -4.67
C GLY A 145 2.08 -3.38 -4.44
N TRP A 146 1.20 -3.29 -5.44
CA TRP A 146 -0.03 -4.05 -5.47
C TRP A 146 0.25 -5.48 -5.90
N ILE A 147 -0.29 -6.44 -5.16
CA ILE A 147 -0.12 -7.88 -5.41
C ILE A 147 -1.49 -8.51 -5.59
N ALA A 148 -1.64 -9.30 -6.64
CA ALA A 148 -2.84 -10.10 -6.88
C ALA A 148 -2.96 -11.22 -5.85
N LEU A 149 -4.11 -11.29 -5.19
CA LEU A 149 -4.48 -12.39 -4.32
C LEU A 149 -5.25 -13.43 -5.14
N ALA A 150 -4.93 -14.70 -4.94
CA ALA A 150 -5.54 -15.82 -5.66
C ALA A 150 -7.07 -15.94 -5.43
N THR A 151 -7.57 -15.31 -4.37
CA THR A 151 -9.00 -15.26 -4.02
C THR A 151 -9.48 -13.83 -4.08
N ALA A 152 -10.21 -13.48 -5.15
CA ALA A 152 -11.06 -12.30 -5.11
C ALA A 152 -12.22 -12.59 -4.14
N PRO A 153 -12.50 -11.74 -3.13
CA PRO A 153 -13.80 -11.76 -2.49
C PRO A 153 -14.88 -11.62 -3.58
N PRO A 154 -16.06 -12.24 -3.41
CA PRO A 154 -17.16 -11.98 -4.32
C PRO A 154 -17.39 -10.48 -4.39
N ALA A 155 -17.51 -9.94 -5.61
CA ALA A 155 -17.77 -8.52 -5.77
C ALA A 155 -19.04 -8.16 -4.98
N PRO A 156 -19.08 -7.02 -4.28
CA PRO A 156 -20.33 -6.55 -3.71
C PRO A 156 -21.33 -6.44 -4.86
N ALA A 157 -22.49 -7.09 -4.70
CA ALA A 157 -23.57 -6.96 -5.66
C ALA A 157 -23.83 -5.46 -5.89
N PRO A 158 -24.11 -5.02 -7.13
CA PRO A 158 -24.52 -3.64 -7.34
C PRO A 158 -25.69 -3.36 -6.41
N SER A 159 -25.49 -2.48 -5.43
CA SER A 159 -26.58 -1.95 -4.64
C SER A 159 -27.43 -1.17 -5.63
N SER A 160 -28.53 -1.80 -6.07
CA SER A 160 -29.63 -1.10 -6.71
C SER A 160 -30.12 -0.09 -5.69
N GLY A 161 -29.56 1.13 -5.75
CA GLY A 161 -30.03 2.27 -5.02
C GLY A 161 -31.51 2.41 -5.34
N GLY A 162 -32.36 2.06 -4.39
CA GLY A 162 -33.77 2.36 -4.46
C GLY A 162 -33.90 3.86 -4.59
N ALA A 163 -34.31 4.33 -5.77
CA ALA A 163 -34.75 5.69 -5.95
C ALA A 163 -35.96 5.87 -5.03
N VAL A 164 -35.76 6.54 -3.88
CA VAL A 164 -36.87 7.05 -3.08
C VAL A 164 -37.44 8.22 -3.87
N ILE A 165 -38.50 7.96 -4.64
CA ILE A 165 -39.32 9.01 -5.24
C ILE A 165 -40.10 9.66 -4.08
N VAL A 166 -39.63 10.81 -3.60
CA VAL A 166 -40.41 11.67 -2.71
C VAL A 166 -41.45 12.37 -3.59
N ILE A 167 -42.68 11.87 -3.57
CA ILE A 167 -43.83 12.57 -4.16
C ILE A 167 -44.16 13.72 -3.21
N VAL A 168 -43.82 14.94 -3.60
CA VAL A 168 -44.28 16.17 -2.92
C VAL A 168 -45.69 16.47 -3.47
N PRO A 169 -46.75 16.48 -2.64
CA PRO A 169 -48.07 16.91 -3.11
C PRO A 169 -48.05 18.41 -3.46
N PRO A 170 -48.81 18.84 -4.48
CA PRO A 170 -48.88 20.25 -4.87
C PRO A 170 -49.51 21.10 -3.75
N PRO A 171 -49.11 22.37 -3.62
CA PRO A 171 -49.78 23.30 -2.71
C PRO A 171 -51.16 23.66 -3.25
N ASP A 172 -52.16 23.67 -2.35
CA ASP A 172 -53.50 24.24 -2.58
C ASP A 172 -53.46 25.77 -2.78
#